data_AF-H8FQR2-F1
#
_entry.id   AF-H8FQR2-F1
#
_cell.length_a   1.000
_cell.length_b   1.000
_cell.length_c   1.000
_cell.angle_alpha   90.00
_cell.angle_beta   90.00
_cell.angle_gamma   90.00
#
_symmetry.space_group_name_H-M   'P 1'
#
loop_
_entity.id
_entity.type
_entity.pdbx_description
1 polymer ?
#
loop_
_entity_poly.entity_id
_entity_poly.type
_entity_poly.pdbx_seq_one_letter_code
_entity_poly.pdbx_strand_id
1 'polypeptide(L)'
;MFLLNEIDLLDPATAAGLNGVLDGAPLCIPENGGEVIPPHPMFRFVATANTNGGSDGTGLYQGTLRQNLAFMDRFWLCEVAYPDPTAEIQILERRAPALPADLRSTMVEFANEVRRLFIGDSDGQHQSIEVTFSTRTLIRWADLTQRFQPLARAGIQPVTYALDRALGFRASPPTRALLHELGQRLFPSAS
;
A
#
# COMPACT_ATOMS: atom_id res chain seq x y z
N MET A 1 -17.25 -15.68 4.16
CA MET A 1 -16.82 -14.29 3.99
C MET A 1 -16.27 -14.16 2.57
N PHE A 2 -16.75 -13.18 1.81
CA PHE A 2 -16.22 -12.83 0.50
C PHE A 2 -15.44 -11.52 0.62
N LEU A 3 -14.22 -11.48 0.06
CA LEU A 3 -13.35 -10.31 0.07
C LEU A 3 -13.17 -9.82 -1.36
N LEU A 4 -13.70 -8.64 -1.68
CA LEU A 4 -13.47 -7.96 -2.95
C LEU A 4 -12.29 -6.99 -2.79
N ASN A 5 -11.19 -7.29 -3.47
CA ASN A 5 -10.02 -6.41 -3.41
C ASN A 5 -10.16 -5.23 -4.39
N GLU A 6 -9.77 -4.03 -3.97
CA GLU A 6 -9.71 -2.82 -4.80
C GLU A 6 -11.05 -2.52 -5.49
N ILE A 7 -12.12 -2.44 -4.69
CA ILE A 7 -13.49 -2.19 -5.17
C ILE A 7 -13.63 -0.86 -5.91
N ASP A 8 -12.75 0.10 -5.64
CA ASP A 8 -12.68 1.38 -6.32
C ASP A 8 -12.11 1.28 -7.75
N LEU A 9 -11.60 0.12 -8.19
CA LEU A 9 -11.32 -0.15 -9.60
C LEU A 9 -12.54 -0.66 -10.38
N LEU A 10 -13.58 -1.11 -9.67
CA LEU A 10 -14.79 -1.64 -10.29
C LEU A 10 -15.57 -0.50 -10.95
N ASP A 11 -16.05 -0.74 -12.18
CA ASP A 11 -16.90 0.24 -12.82
C ASP A 11 -18.23 0.40 -12.03
N PRO A 12 -18.79 1.61 -11.93
CA PRO A 12 -19.97 1.85 -11.11
C PRO A 12 -21.22 1.06 -11.53
N ALA A 13 -21.33 0.66 -12.80
CA ALA A 13 -22.48 -0.11 -13.29
C ALA A 13 -22.39 -1.57 -12.81
N THR A 14 -21.21 -2.18 -12.86
CA THR A 14 -20.95 -3.50 -12.32
C THR A 14 -21.05 -3.49 -10.78
N ALA A 15 -20.57 -2.45 -10.12
CA ALA A 15 -20.74 -2.27 -8.68
C ALA A 15 -22.22 -2.24 -8.28
N ALA A 16 -23.07 -1.56 -9.05
CA ALA A 16 -24.52 -1.53 -8.81
C ALA A 16 -25.18 -2.91 -8.89
N GLY A 17 -24.62 -3.84 -9.68
CA GLY A 17 -25.06 -5.24 -9.72
C GLY A 17 -24.89 -5.98 -8.38
N LEU A 18 -23.99 -5.52 -7.51
CA LEU A 18 -23.75 -6.10 -6.19
C LEU A 18 -24.72 -5.59 -5.11
N ASN A 19 -25.53 -4.56 -5.40
CA ASN A 19 -26.46 -3.96 -4.43
C ASN A 19 -27.37 -5.01 -3.78
N GLY A 20 -27.94 -5.91 -4.57
CA GLY A 20 -28.81 -6.97 -4.06
C GLY A 20 -28.09 -7.87 -3.06
N VAL A 21 -26.87 -8.29 -3.35
CA VAL A 21 -26.06 -9.13 -2.45
C VAL A 21 -25.74 -8.40 -1.14
N LEU A 22 -25.40 -7.10 -1.22
CA LEU A 22 -25.09 -6.27 -0.07
C LEU A 22 -26.33 -5.96 0.79
N ASP A 23 -27.50 -5.83 0.16
CA ASP A 23 -28.80 -5.65 0.83
C ASP A 23 -29.35 -6.98 1.40
N GLY A 24 -28.67 -8.10 1.17
CA GLY A 24 -29.08 -9.43 1.64
C GLY A 24 -30.18 -10.08 0.80
N ALA A 25 -30.35 -9.66 -0.46
CA ALA A 25 -31.21 -10.34 -1.41
C ALA A 25 -30.56 -11.63 -1.96
N PRO A 26 -31.37 -12.59 -2.44
CA PRO A 26 -30.85 -13.75 -3.16
C PRO A 26 -30.06 -13.35 -4.42
N LEU A 27 -28.96 -14.06 -4.69
CA LEU A 27 -28.19 -13.90 -5.92
C LEU A 27 -28.84 -14.70 -7.03
N CYS A 28 -29.24 -14.03 -8.12
CA CYS A 28 -29.72 -14.68 -9.33
C CYS A 28 -28.57 -14.78 -10.35
N ILE A 29 -28.39 -15.96 -10.95
CA ILE A 29 -27.40 -16.22 -12.01
C ILE A 29 -28.15 -16.58 -13.30
N PRO A 30 -28.50 -15.59 -14.14
CA PRO A 30 -29.25 -15.81 -15.37
C PRO A 30 -28.55 -16.79 -16.33
N GLU A 31 -27.23 -16.73 -16.40
CA GLU A 31 -26.40 -17.57 -17.28
C GLU A 31 -26.44 -19.04 -16.88
N ASN A 32 -26.77 -19.34 -15.62
CA ASN A 32 -26.95 -20.70 -15.12
C ASN A 32 -28.43 -21.11 -15.08
N GLY A 33 -29.19 -20.78 -16.13
CA GLY A 33 -30.60 -21.12 -16.23
C GLY A 33 -31.49 -20.42 -15.20
N GLY A 34 -31.06 -19.29 -14.65
CA GLY A 34 -31.79 -18.54 -13.63
C GLY A 34 -31.66 -19.13 -12.23
N GLU A 35 -30.54 -19.77 -11.90
CA GLU A 35 -30.26 -20.25 -10.55
C GLU A 35 -30.40 -19.11 -9.53
N VAL A 36 -31.10 -19.39 -8.43
CA VAL A 36 -31.28 -18.45 -7.32
C VAL A 36 -30.61 -19.01 -6.07
N ILE A 37 -29.60 -18.29 -5.57
CA ILE A 37 -28.83 -18.65 -4.40
C ILE A 37 -29.29 -17.78 -3.22
N PRO A 38 -29.94 -18.35 -2.18
CA PRO A 38 -30.32 -17.59 -1.00
C PRO A 38 -29.08 -17.18 -0.17
N PRO A 39 -29.10 -16.00 0.48
CA PRO A 39 -27.99 -15.56 1.31
C PRO A 39 -27.83 -16.46 2.54
N HIS A 40 -26.62 -16.96 2.77
CA HIS A 40 -26.34 -17.70 4.00
C HIS A 40 -26.32 -16.73 5.21
N PRO A 41 -26.90 -17.05 6.38
CA PRO A 41 -26.96 -16.14 7.54
C PRO A 41 -25.59 -15.62 8.03
N MET A 42 -24.54 -16.41 7.82
CA MET A 42 -23.15 -16.05 8.17
C MET A 42 -22.35 -15.47 6.99
N PHE A 43 -22.98 -15.22 5.84
CA PHE A 43 -22.31 -14.56 4.73
C PHE A 43 -21.93 -13.13 5.13
N ARG A 44 -20.71 -12.70 4.77
CA ARG A 44 -20.18 -11.36 5.03
C ARG A 44 -19.42 -10.93 3.79
N PHE A 45 -19.68 -9.70 3.36
CA PHE A 45 -18.97 -9.06 2.27
C PHE A 45 -17.98 -8.06 2.86
N VAL A 46 -16.72 -8.17 2.46
CA VAL A 46 -15.65 -7.25 2.84
C VAL A 46 -15.05 -6.70 1.56
N ALA A 47 -14.71 -5.42 1.54
CA ALA A 47 -14.05 -4.78 0.42
C ALA A 47 -12.81 -4.01 0.89
N THR A 48 -11.79 -3.94 0.03
CA THR A 48 -10.67 -3.00 0.21
C THR A 48 -10.77 -1.92 -0.87
N ALA A 49 -10.34 -0.71 -0.53
CA ALA A 49 -10.22 0.41 -1.45
C ALA A 49 -8.96 1.18 -1.08
N ASN A 50 -8.32 1.81 -2.07
CA ASN A 50 -7.22 2.74 -1.81
C ASN A 50 -7.73 4.16 -1.52
N THR A 51 -8.97 4.44 -1.92
CA THR A 51 -9.67 5.71 -1.70
C THR A 51 -10.90 5.54 -0.82
N ASN A 52 -11.53 6.64 -0.42
CA ASN A 52 -12.83 6.61 0.28
C ASN A 52 -14.04 6.47 -0.69
N GLY A 53 -13.82 6.00 -1.92
CA GLY A 53 -14.83 5.95 -2.99
C GLY A 53 -15.06 7.30 -3.69
N GLY A 54 -14.38 8.37 -3.27
CA GLY A 54 -14.38 9.65 -3.96
C GLY A 54 -13.50 9.67 -5.21
N SER A 55 -13.54 10.79 -5.95
CA SER A 55 -12.47 11.12 -6.88
C SER A 55 -11.22 11.38 -6.06
N ASP A 56 -10.13 10.68 -6.32
CA ASP A 56 -8.84 11.04 -5.74
C ASP A 56 -8.43 12.44 -6.20
N GLY A 57 -8.69 13.45 -5.36
CA GLY A 57 -8.35 14.85 -5.63
C GLY A 57 -6.84 15.11 -5.67
N THR A 58 -6.03 14.16 -5.20
CA THR A 58 -4.57 14.24 -5.17
C THR A 58 -3.91 13.65 -6.43
N GLY A 59 -4.64 12.80 -7.17
CA GLY A 59 -4.14 12.07 -8.34
C GLY A 59 -3.06 11.02 -8.01
N LEU A 60 -2.87 10.69 -6.73
CA LEU A 60 -1.89 9.74 -6.22
C LEU A 60 -2.26 8.27 -6.50
N TYR A 61 -3.55 7.97 -6.57
CA TYR A 61 -4.11 6.63 -6.78
C TYR A 61 -4.63 6.51 -8.21
N GLN A 62 -3.73 6.21 -9.14
CA GLN A 62 -4.08 6.07 -10.55
C GLN A 62 -5.01 4.87 -10.78
N GLY A 63 -6.05 5.07 -11.58
CA GLY A 63 -6.98 4.04 -12.01
C GLY A 63 -8.21 3.84 -11.12
N THR A 64 -8.29 4.49 -9.96
CA THR A 64 -9.50 4.43 -9.11
C THR A 64 -10.64 5.23 -9.73
N LEU A 65 -11.83 4.64 -9.75
CA LEU A 65 -13.06 5.22 -10.23
C LEU A 65 -13.90 5.70 -9.04
N ARG A 66 -14.47 6.90 -9.19
CA ARG A 66 -15.43 7.42 -8.22
C ARG A 66 -16.62 6.48 -8.10
N GLN A 67 -16.88 6.03 -6.89
CA GLN A 67 -17.97 5.14 -6.56
C GLN A 67 -19.26 5.92 -6.26
N ASN A 68 -20.40 5.27 -6.44
CA ASN A 68 -21.69 5.84 -6.11
C ASN A 68 -21.86 5.91 -4.58
N LEU A 69 -22.26 7.07 -4.04
CA LEU A 69 -22.48 7.23 -2.59
C LEU A 69 -23.52 6.23 -2.05
N ALA A 70 -24.61 6.00 -2.79
CA ALA A 70 -25.63 5.03 -2.37
C ALA A 70 -25.09 3.58 -2.33
N PHE A 71 -24.08 3.27 -3.14
CA PHE A 71 -23.37 2.00 -3.06
C PHE A 71 -22.48 1.95 -1.82
N MET A 72 -21.75 3.03 -1.54
CA MET A 72 -20.87 3.15 -0.36
C MET A 72 -21.65 3.11 0.97
N ASP A 73 -22.88 3.62 1.01
CA ASP A 73 -23.77 3.59 2.20
C ASP A 73 -24.07 2.16 2.71
N ARG A 74 -23.80 1.12 1.91
CA ARG A 74 -23.97 -0.29 2.28
C ARG A 74 -22.78 -0.87 3.04
N PHE A 75 -21.72 -0.10 3.22
CA PHE A 75 -20.50 -0.54 3.90
C PHE A 75 -20.31 0.17 5.23
N TRP A 76 -19.75 -0.53 6.20
CA TRP A 76 -19.05 0.12 7.31
C TRP A 76 -17.63 0.45 6.86
N LEU A 77 -17.34 1.74 6.74
CA LEU A 77 -16.02 2.22 6.32
C LEU A 77 -15.06 2.19 7.51
N CYS A 78 -13.93 1.52 7.32
CA CYS A 78 -12.84 1.48 8.29
C CYS A 78 -11.58 2.00 7.59
N GLU A 79 -11.01 3.07 8.13
CA GLU A 79 -9.71 3.56 7.68
C GLU A 79 -8.60 2.69 8.26
N VAL A 80 -7.71 2.20 7.40
CA VAL A 80 -6.56 1.39 7.79
C VAL A 80 -5.29 2.15 7.44
N ALA A 81 -4.71 2.83 8.43
CA ALA A 81 -3.42 3.47 8.30
C ALA A 81 -2.28 2.44 8.27
N TYR A 82 -1.08 2.89 7.90
CA TYR A 82 0.13 2.08 8.12
C TYR A 82 0.28 1.73 9.61
N PRO A 83 0.84 0.55 9.95
CA PRO A 83 1.07 0.18 11.33
C PRO A 83 1.96 1.21 12.03
N ASP A 84 1.85 1.28 13.35
CA ASP A 84 2.74 2.12 14.14
C ASP A 84 4.21 1.69 13.94
N PRO A 85 5.18 2.60 14.14
CA PRO A 85 6.59 2.28 13.94
C PRO A 85 7.07 1.06 14.73
N THR A 86 6.57 0.85 15.96
CA THR A 86 6.99 -0.28 16.79
C THR A 86 6.50 -1.61 16.22
N ALA A 87 5.28 -1.66 15.68
CA ALA A 87 4.75 -2.82 14.98
C ALA A 87 5.54 -3.11 13.70
N GLU A 88 5.89 -2.11 12.90
CA GLU A 88 6.72 -2.31 11.69
C GLU A 88 8.12 -2.81 12.03
N ILE A 89 8.75 -2.30 13.11
CA ILE A 89 10.05 -2.80 13.60
C ILE A 89 9.94 -4.29 13.98
N GLN A 90 8.90 -4.70 14.71
CA GLN A 90 8.68 -6.10 15.08
C GLN A 90 8.40 -7.00 13.86
N ILE A 91 7.75 -6.47 12.83
CA ILE A 91 7.56 -7.18 11.56
C ILE A 91 8.93 -7.38 10.90
N LEU A 92 9.75 -6.33 10.82
CA LEU A 92 11.10 -6.40 10.23
C LEU A 92 12.02 -7.35 11.00
N GLU A 93 11.92 -7.38 12.33
CA GLU A 93 12.68 -8.32 13.17
C GLU A 93 12.38 -9.78 12.80
N ARG A 94 11.10 -10.10 12.57
CA ARG A 94 10.69 -11.46 12.17
C ARG A 94 11.06 -11.80 10.73
N ARG A 95 11.06 -10.81 9.82
CA ARG A 95 11.28 -11.03 8.38
C ARG A 95 12.75 -10.99 7.99
N ALA A 96 13.50 -10.07 8.57
CA ALA A 96 14.93 -9.86 8.35
C ALA A 96 15.71 -9.86 9.69
N PRO A 97 15.78 -11.02 10.38
CA PRO A 97 16.36 -11.10 11.72
C PRO A 97 17.87 -10.81 11.75
N ALA A 98 18.59 -11.00 10.64
CA ALA A 98 20.03 -10.75 10.57
C ALA A 98 20.38 -9.27 10.42
N LEU A 99 19.39 -8.39 10.17
CA LEU A 99 19.62 -6.95 10.20
C LEU A 99 19.73 -6.46 11.66
N PRO A 100 20.64 -5.51 11.98
CA PRO A 100 20.67 -4.87 13.30
C PRO A 100 19.36 -4.17 13.65
N ALA A 101 19.03 -4.09 14.95
CA ALA A 101 17.82 -3.42 15.42
C ALA A 101 17.79 -1.94 15.01
N ASP A 102 18.90 -1.23 15.16
CA ASP A 102 19.03 0.18 14.77
C ASP A 102 18.76 0.37 13.28
N LEU A 103 19.29 -0.53 12.43
CA LEU A 103 19.04 -0.48 11.00
C LEU A 103 17.56 -0.66 10.68
N ARG A 104 16.86 -1.60 11.34
CA ARG A 104 15.40 -1.77 11.17
C ARG A 104 14.64 -0.52 11.60
N SER A 105 15.04 0.13 12.69
CA SER A 105 14.45 1.39 13.15
C SER A 105 14.61 2.50 12.11
N THR A 106 15.84 2.70 11.59
CA THR A 106 16.11 3.71 10.56
C THR A 106 15.38 3.41 9.24
N MET A 107 15.18 2.14 8.87
CA MET A 107 14.37 1.77 7.70
C MET A 107 12.89 2.18 7.86
N VAL A 108 12.33 2.03 9.06
CA VAL A 108 10.96 2.47 9.37
C VAL A 108 10.86 4.00 9.38
N GLU A 109 11.87 4.69 9.92
CA GLU A 109 11.98 6.15 9.85
C GLU A 109 12.00 6.63 8.39
N PHE A 110 12.86 6.04 7.55
CA PHE A 110 12.91 6.34 6.12
C PHE A 110 11.55 6.12 5.45
N ALA A 111 10.88 5.00 5.72
CA ALA A 111 9.56 4.72 5.14
C ALA A 111 8.53 5.81 5.52
N ASN A 112 8.55 6.28 6.78
CA ASN A 112 7.67 7.33 7.25
C ASN A 112 7.95 8.70 6.63
N GLU A 113 9.22 9.04 6.37
CA GLU A 113 9.58 10.25 5.61
C GLU A 113 9.04 10.19 4.17
N VAL A 114 9.20 9.06 3.49
CA VAL A 114 8.67 8.88 2.13
C VAL A 114 7.14 8.95 2.11
N ARG A 115 6.45 8.38 3.12
CA ARG A 115 4.99 8.50 3.26
C ARG A 115 4.54 9.96 3.43
N ARG A 116 5.28 10.77 4.20
CA ARG A 116 5.02 12.21 4.32
C ARG A 116 5.19 12.93 2.99
N LEU A 117 6.29 12.67 2.29
CA LEU A 117 6.55 13.25 0.97
C LEU A 117 5.48 12.85 -0.07
N PHE A 118 4.94 11.64 0.03
CA PHE A 118 3.87 11.17 -0.87
C PHE A 118 2.55 11.90 -0.64
N ILE A 119 2.15 12.08 0.62
CA ILE A 119 0.93 12.84 0.98
C ILE A 119 1.06 14.32 0.57
N GLY A 120 2.28 14.85 0.61
CA GLY A 120 2.56 16.27 0.41
C GLY A 120 2.25 17.08 1.66
N ASP A 121 2.70 18.34 1.67
CA ASP A 121 2.43 19.26 2.78
C ASP A 121 1.23 20.17 2.44
N SER A 122 0.40 20.49 3.44
CA SER A 122 -0.85 21.26 3.24
C SER A 122 -0.59 22.69 2.75
N ASP A 123 0.62 23.19 2.96
CA ASP A 123 1.08 24.54 2.60
C ASP A 123 1.62 24.65 1.16
N GLY A 124 1.62 23.58 0.36
CA GLY A 124 2.01 23.62 -1.05
C GLY A 124 3.51 23.89 -1.32
N GLN A 125 4.34 23.88 -0.26
CA GLN A 125 5.78 24.15 -0.32
C GLN A 125 6.59 22.95 -0.86
N HIS A 126 6.08 21.72 -0.68
CA HIS A 126 6.76 20.50 -1.11
C HIS A 126 5.97 19.81 -2.23
N GLN A 127 6.64 19.50 -3.34
CA GLN A 127 6.08 18.67 -4.40
C GLN A 127 5.86 17.25 -3.86
N SER A 128 4.61 16.77 -3.94
CA SER A 128 4.28 15.38 -3.62
C SER A 128 5.03 14.44 -4.57
N ILE A 129 5.63 13.39 -4.04
CA ILE A 129 6.23 12.34 -4.87
C ILE A 129 5.18 11.34 -5.35
N GLU A 130 5.42 10.71 -6.49
CA GLU A 130 4.48 9.78 -7.14
C GLU A 130 4.56 8.34 -6.62
N VAL A 131 5.47 8.04 -5.68
CA VAL A 131 5.61 6.71 -5.08
C VAL A 131 5.49 6.76 -3.57
N THR A 132 4.76 5.80 -3.01
CA THR A 132 4.64 5.62 -1.55
C THR A 132 5.45 4.44 -1.04
N PHE A 133 5.74 4.44 0.26
CA PHE A 133 6.50 3.40 0.94
C PHE A 133 5.60 2.49 1.78
N SER A 134 4.87 1.58 1.13
CA SER A 134 4.00 0.64 1.82
C SER A 134 4.78 -0.34 2.73
N THR A 135 4.14 -0.87 3.78
CA THR A 135 4.73 -1.91 4.65
C THR A 135 5.24 -3.11 3.84
N ARG A 136 4.57 -3.47 2.74
CA ARG A 136 5.05 -4.51 1.80
C ARG A 136 6.39 -4.14 1.16
N THR A 137 6.54 -2.88 0.73
CA THR A 137 7.79 -2.38 0.17
C THR A 137 8.89 -2.35 1.23
N LEU A 138 8.56 -1.99 2.47
CA LEU A 138 9.48 -2.03 3.62
C LEU A 138 9.99 -3.43 3.96
N ILE A 139 9.09 -4.41 4.02
CA ILE A 139 9.48 -5.82 4.21
C ILE A 139 10.38 -6.27 3.05
N ARG A 140 10.01 -5.97 1.80
CA ARG A 140 10.80 -6.32 0.62
C ARG A 140 12.18 -5.67 0.65
N TRP A 141 12.27 -4.41 1.07
CA TRP A 141 13.54 -3.70 1.20
C TRP A 141 14.45 -4.38 2.23
N ALA A 142 13.92 -4.69 3.42
CA ALA A 142 14.67 -5.39 4.47
C ALA A 142 15.17 -6.78 4.00
N ASP A 143 14.29 -7.57 3.38
CA ASP A 143 14.63 -8.89 2.84
C ASP A 143 15.76 -8.80 1.82
N LEU A 144 15.71 -7.81 0.92
CA LEU A 144 16.75 -7.57 -0.09
C LEU A 144 18.05 -7.08 0.53
N THR A 145 18.00 -6.15 1.49
CA THR A 145 19.18 -5.66 2.22
C THR A 145 19.90 -6.81 2.91
N GLN A 146 19.16 -7.73 3.56
CA GLN A 146 19.74 -8.91 4.18
C GLN A 146 20.40 -9.84 3.13
N ARG A 147 19.74 -10.07 2.00
CA ARG A 147 20.27 -10.92 0.91
C ARG A 147 21.51 -10.33 0.25
N PHE A 148 21.59 -9.01 0.16
CA PHE A 148 22.69 -8.31 -0.51
C PHE A 148 23.86 -7.97 0.41
N GLN A 149 23.86 -8.41 1.67
CA GLN A 149 25.00 -8.25 2.58
C GLN A 149 26.36 -8.64 1.98
N PRO A 150 26.51 -9.71 1.18
CA PRO A 150 27.79 -10.05 0.56
C PRO A 150 28.36 -8.97 -0.38
N LEU A 151 27.52 -8.10 -0.95
CA LEU A 151 27.96 -7.02 -1.84
C LEU A 151 28.78 -5.95 -1.13
N ALA A 152 28.67 -5.84 0.20
CA ALA A 152 29.51 -4.94 0.99
C ALA A 152 31.01 -5.21 0.81
N ARG A 153 31.39 -6.46 0.53
CA ARG A 153 32.79 -6.85 0.24
C ARG A 153 33.35 -6.24 -1.05
N ALA A 154 32.46 -5.81 -1.95
CA ALA A 154 32.80 -5.14 -3.20
C ALA A 154 32.60 -3.61 -3.12
N GLY A 155 32.42 -3.05 -1.91
CA GLY A 155 32.19 -1.62 -1.70
C GLY A 155 30.78 -1.14 -2.09
N ILE A 156 29.83 -2.06 -2.30
CA ILE A 156 28.44 -1.72 -2.62
C ILE A 156 27.61 -1.77 -1.34
N GLN A 157 26.99 -0.64 -0.97
CA GLN A 157 26.12 -0.55 0.20
C GLN A 157 24.83 -1.37 0.01
N PRO A 158 24.58 -2.44 0.79
CA PRO A 158 23.41 -3.30 0.60
C PRO A 158 22.07 -2.58 0.80
N VAL A 159 22.01 -1.63 1.73
CA VAL A 159 20.80 -0.84 2.03
C VAL A 159 20.38 -0.01 0.82
N THR A 160 21.29 0.80 0.29
CA THR A 160 21.07 1.66 -0.88
C THR A 160 20.81 0.83 -2.14
N TYR A 161 21.57 -0.24 -2.35
CA TYR A 161 21.40 -1.12 -3.50
C TYR A 161 20.05 -1.87 -3.50
N ALA A 162 19.56 -2.21 -2.31
CA ALA A 162 18.24 -2.81 -2.13
C ALA A 162 17.11 -1.80 -2.32
N LEU A 163 17.32 -0.53 -1.93
CA LEU A 163 16.31 0.53 -2.04
C LEU A 163 15.86 0.74 -3.49
N ASP A 164 16.81 0.77 -4.43
CA ASP A 164 16.49 0.89 -5.86
C ASP A 164 15.62 -0.25 -6.37
N ARG A 165 15.92 -1.48 -5.95
CA ARG A 165 15.16 -2.67 -6.33
C ARG A 165 13.79 -2.70 -5.67
N ALA A 166 13.71 -2.23 -4.42
CA ALA A 166 12.48 -2.21 -3.64
C ALA A 166 11.51 -1.14 -4.13
N LEU A 167 11.99 0.08 -4.41
CA LEU A 167 11.17 1.23 -4.78
C LEU A 167 11.78 2.10 -5.89
N GLY A 168 13.08 2.41 -5.82
CA GLY A 168 13.69 3.47 -6.64
C GLY A 168 13.51 3.28 -8.16
N PHE A 169 13.57 2.06 -8.69
CA PHE A 169 13.35 1.81 -10.12
C PHE A 169 11.90 1.98 -10.60
N ARG A 170 10.93 2.10 -9.68
CA ARG A 170 9.53 2.44 -10.00
C ARG A 170 9.27 3.93 -9.97
N ALA A 171 10.20 4.72 -9.42
CA ALA A 171 10.10 6.16 -9.34
C ALA A 171 10.67 6.84 -10.59
N SER A 172 10.18 8.04 -10.86
CA SER A 172 10.74 8.99 -11.80
C SER A 172 12.18 9.37 -11.38
N PRO A 173 13.01 9.84 -12.32
CA PRO A 173 14.38 10.25 -12.00
C PRO A 173 14.50 11.30 -10.87
N PRO A 174 13.66 12.37 -10.82
CA PRO A 174 13.68 13.32 -9.72
C PRO A 174 13.35 12.70 -8.36
N THR A 175 12.27 11.92 -8.29
CA THR A 175 11.86 11.25 -7.05
C THR A 175 12.88 10.23 -6.59
N ARG A 176 13.49 9.48 -7.52
CA ARG A 176 14.58 8.57 -7.19
C ARG A 176 15.79 9.30 -6.61
N ALA A 177 16.18 10.46 -7.16
CA ALA A 177 17.24 11.28 -6.60
C ALA A 177 16.93 11.71 -5.16
N LEU A 178 15.69 12.17 -4.91
CA LEU A 178 15.23 12.52 -3.56
C LEU A 178 15.28 11.34 -2.58
N LEU A 179 14.87 10.13 -3.02
CA LEU A 179 14.99 8.91 -2.21
C LEU A 179 16.44 8.60 -1.84
N HIS A 180 17.39 8.84 -2.76
CA HIS A 180 18.82 8.66 -2.47
C HIS A 180 19.37 9.72 -1.52
N GLU A 181 18.99 10.99 -1.66
CA GLU A 181 19.37 12.06 -0.74
C GLU A 181 18.88 11.77 0.68
N LEU A 182 17.61 11.37 0.80
CA LEU A 182 17.03 10.92 2.05
C LEU A 182 17.79 9.72 2.63
N GLY A 183 18.19 8.78 1.77
CA GLY A 183 18.96 7.60 2.15
C GLY A 183 20.35 7.95 2.67
N GLN A 184 21.07 8.86 2.00
CA GLN A 184 22.39 9.31 2.44
C GLN A 184 22.32 10.02 3.80
N ARG A 185 21.27 10.81 4.03
CA ARG A 185 21.03 11.51 5.30
C ARG A 185 20.79 10.53 6.46
N LEU A 186 19.99 9.49 6.24
CA LEU A 186 19.58 8.55 7.29
C LEU A 186 20.56 7.38 7.47
N PHE A 187 21.35 7.02 6.45
CA PHE A 187 22.32 5.93 6.49
C PHE A 187 23.77 6.40 6.24
N PRO A 188 24.31 7.35 7.03
CA PRO A 188 25.62 7.97 6.77
C PRO A 188 26.82 7.02 6.92
N SER A 189 26.68 5.94 7.70
CA SER A 189 27.78 5.06 8.12
C SER A 189 27.78 3.67 7.48
N ALA A 190 26.97 3.42 6.45
CA ALA A 190 26.98 2.16 5.71
C ALA A 190 27.98 2.16 4.53
N SER A 191 28.96 3.06 4.57
CA SER A 191 29.98 3.33 3.53
C SER A 191 31.25 2.52 3.74
#